data_AF-A0AAX4HLD6-F1
#
_entry.id   AF-A0AAX4HLD6-F1
#
_cell.length_a   1.000
_cell.length_b   1.000
_cell.length_c   1.000
_cell.angle_alpha   90.00
_cell.angle_beta   90.00
_cell.angle_gamma   90.00
#
_symmetry.space_group_name_H-M   'P 1'
#
loop_
_entity.id
_entity.type
_entity.pdbx_description
1 polymer ?
#
loop_
_entity_poly.entity_id
_entity_poly.type
_entity_poly.pdbx_seq_one_letter_code
_entity_poly.pdbx_strand_id
1 'polypeptide(L)'
;MTDKQIQEWQEKVRQSYGDESKLFEYLFETMDNFYYRYLETTTDKNLKTVPLAPHLWGARTSEGSMVDALKIENPAAKKGIIELAKSVPKAQGPRVQYELLADVEELTVDHGEIIFVSSINWGFPDFEDKSKQLKKTVTFKYQDLAQFRKELALKLEEACSIFL
;
A
#
# COMPACT_ATOMS: atom_id res chain seq x y z
N MET A 1 -6.40 -14.47 14.17
CA MET A 1 -5.21 -14.20 15.01
C MET A 1 -5.46 -12.94 15.80
N THR A 2 -5.07 -12.89 17.06
CA THR A 2 -5.28 -11.74 17.97
C THR A 2 -4.14 -10.73 17.85
N ASP A 3 -4.38 -9.45 18.16
CA ASP A 3 -3.36 -8.37 18.19
C ASP A 3 -2.06 -8.77 18.93
N LYS A 4 -2.19 -9.63 19.95
CA LYS A 4 -1.07 -10.19 20.70
C LYS A 4 -0.06 -10.97 19.84
N GLN A 5 -0.53 -11.69 18.82
CA GLN A 5 0.33 -12.48 17.92
C GLN A 5 1.13 -11.57 16.96
N ILE A 6 0.56 -10.41 16.61
CA ILE A 6 1.25 -9.38 15.82
C ILE A 6 2.37 -8.74 16.66
N GLN A 7 2.09 -8.42 17.92
CA GLN A 7 3.09 -7.85 18.84
C GLN A 7 4.25 -8.82 19.15
N GLU A 8 3.97 -10.09 19.45
CA GLU A 8 5.02 -11.08 19.75
C GLU A 8 5.96 -11.33 18.56
N TRP A 9 5.43 -11.26 17.32
CA TRP A 9 6.26 -11.37 16.12
C TRP A 9 7.11 -10.11 15.91
N GLN A 10 6.59 -8.91 16.19
CA GLN A 10 7.37 -7.68 16.14
C GLN A 10 8.52 -7.69 17.16
N GLU A 11 8.27 -8.19 18.36
CA GLU A 11 9.30 -8.32 19.38
C GLU A 11 10.37 -9.30 18.93
N LYS A 12 9.99 -10.40 18.28
CA LYS A 12 10.94 -11.32 17.65
C LYS A 12 11.74 -10.67 16.54
N VAL A 13 11.13 -9.94 15.61
CA VAL A 13 11.87 -9.29 14.50
C VAL A 13 12.75 -8.14 14.99
N ARG A 14 12.34 -7.40 16.03
CA ARG A 14 13.21 -6.42 16.69
C ARG A 14 14.36 -7.07 17.48
N GLN A 15 14.16 -8.29 17.98
CA GLN A 15 15.19 -9.05 18.72
C GLN A 15 16.10 -9.88 17.80
N SER A 16 15.65 -10.20 16.58
CA SER A 16 16.43 -10.85 15.54
C SER A 16 17.35 -9.84 14.85
N TYR A 17 18.65 -9.95 15.14
CA TYR A 17 19.83 -9.44 14.41
C TYR A 17 19.74 -8.07 13.69
N GLY A 18 20.67 -7.17 14.06
CA GLY A 18 20.66 -5.76 13.69
C GLY A 18 20.71 -5.39 12.19
N ASP A 19 20.88 -6.33 11.27
CA ASP A 19 20.84 -6.05 9.82
C ASP A 19 19.45 -6.25 9.20
N GLU A 20 18.65 -7.21 9.68
CA GLU A 20 17.25 -7.38 9.25
C GLU A 20 16.39 -6.19 9.69
N SER A 21 16.60 -5.72 10.92
CA SER A 21 15.92 -4.51 11.42
C SER A 21 16.19 -3.28 10.56
N LYS A 22 17.41 -3.12 10.03
CA LYS A 22 17.78 -2.01 9.13
C LYS A 22 17.18 -2.16 7.73
N LEU A 23 17.00 -3.39 7.24
CA LEU A 23 16.33 -3.65 5.97
C LEU A 23 14.86 -3.26 6.04
N PHE A 24 14.17 -3.62 7.11
CA PHE A 24 12.79 -3.20 7.36
C PHE A 24 12.68 -1.68 7.50
N GLU A 25 13.59 -1.05 8.24
CA GLU A 25 13.64 0.42 8.35
C GLU A 25 13.76 1.08 6.97
N TYR A 26 14.71 0.64 6.15
CA TYR A 26 14.88 1.15 4.79
C TYR A 26 13.65 0.90 3.90
N LEU A 27 13.02 -0.29 4.00
CA LEU A 27 11.78 -0.60 3.29
C LEU A 27 10.67 0.39 3.68
N PHE A 28 10.45 0.59 4.98
CA PHE A 28 9.38 1.44 5.50
C PHE A 28 9.61 2.91 5.18
N GLU A 29 10.84 3.41 5.34
CA GLU A 29 11.18 4.78 4.93
C GLU A 29 10.97 5.00 3.42
N THR A 30 11.31 4.01 2.60
CA THR A 30 11.05 4.08 1.17
C THR A 30 9.54 4.08 0.90
N MET A 31 8.77 3.18 1.50
CA MET A 31 7.31 3.14 1.35
C MET A 31 6.63 4.43 1.81
N ASP A 32 7.05 5.00 2.94
CA ASP A 32 6.57 6.29 3.46
C ASP A 32 6.70 7.41 2.42
N ASN A 33 7.85 7.46 1.72
CA ASN A 33 8.06 8.42 0.63
C ASN A 33 7.11 8.19 -0.55
N PHE A 34 6.77 6.94 -0.85
CA PHE A 34 5.77 6.61 -1.87
C PHE A 34 4.35 6.97 -1.43
N TYR A 35 4.02 6.83 -0.14
CA TYR A 35 2.73 7.28 0.35
C TYR A 35 2.55 8.78 0.19
N TYR A 36 3.57 9.56 0.56
CA TYR A 36 3.58 11.01 0.37
C TYR A 36 3.33 11.40 -1.10
N ARG A 37 3.94 10.67 -2.04
CA ARG A 37 3.81 10.95 -3.48
C ARG A 37 2.46 10.53 -4.08
N TYR A 38 1.89 9.41 -3.63
CA TYR A 38 0.81 8.73 -4.35
C TYR A 38 -0.48 8.50 -3.57
N LEU A 39 -0.41 8.44 -2.24
CA LEU A 39 -1.54 8.03 -1.40
C LEU A 39 -2.03 9.15 -0.48
N GLU A 40 -1.23 10.17 -0.18
CA GLU A 40 -1.72 11.27 0.63
C GLU A 40 -2.90 11.97 -0.04
N THR A 41 -3.96 12.14 0.73
CA THR A 41 -5.19 12.80 0.29
C THR A 41 -5.33 14.13 1.00
N THR A 42 -6.41 14.84 0.69
CA THR A 42 -6.75 16.05 1.44
C THR A 42 -6.99 15.77 2.93
N THR A 43 -7.46 14.57 3.26
CA THR A 43 -7.84 14.15 4.62
C THR A 43 -6.78 13.35 5.34
N ASP A 44 -6.00 12.53 4.62
CA ASP A 44 -5.03 11.62 5.21
C ASP A 44 -3.62 12.01 4.78
N LYS A 45 -2.82 12.51 5.73
CA LYS A 45 -1.46 13.03 5.53
C LYS A 45 -0.49 12.42 6.53
N ASN A 46 0.80 12.51 6.23
CA ASN A 46 1.88 11.92 7.03
C ASN A 46 1.67 10.41 7.24
N LEU A 47 1.27 9.73 6.16
CA LEU A 47 1.03 8.29 6.19
C LEU A 47 2.32 7.56 6.56
N LYS A 48 2.18 6.52 7.38
CA LYS A 48 3.27 5.68 7.87
C LYS A 48 2.98 4.21 7.60
N THR A 49 4.03 3.46 7.30
CA THR A 49 3.91 2.01 7.17
C THR A 49 3.53 1.41 8.53
N VAL A 50 2.38 0.74 8.58
CA VAL A 50 1.88 0.05 9.77
C VAL A 50 1.69 -1.43 9.49
N PRO A 51 1.82 -2.31 10.50
CA PRO A 51 1.43 -3.71 10.36
C PRO A 51 -0.08 -3.83 10.18
N LEU A 52 -0.53 -4.61 9.19
CA LEU A 52 -1.94 -4.87 8.92
C LEU A 52 -2.30 -6.34 9.15
N ALA A 53 -1.36 -7.25 8.92
CA ALA A 53 -1.48 -8.68 9.19
C ALA A 53 -0.06 -9.27 9.36
N PRO A 54 0.09 -10.56 9.74
CA PRO A 54 1.38 -11.24 9.64
C PRO A 54 1.91 -11.10 8.21
N HIS A 55 3.18 -10.74 8.08
CA HIS A 55 3.84 -10.53 6.80
C HIS A 55 3.29 -9.37 5.96
N LEU A 56 2.29 -8.62 6.43
CA LEU A 56 1.67 -7.55 5.65
C LEU A 56 1.81 -6.20 6.33
N TRP A 57 2.54 -5.30 5.67
CA TRP A 57 2.69 -3.91 6.08
C TRP A 57 2.16 -2.97 5.02
N GLY A 58 1.71 -1.79 5.40
CA GLY A 58 1.30 -0.81 4.42
C GLY A 58 0.63 0.39 5.02
N ALA A 59 0.02 1.18 4.14
CA ALA A 59 -0.90 2.25 4.50
C ALA A 59 -2.20 2.09 3.71
N ARG A 60 -3.29 2.53 4.34
CA ARG A 60 -4.62 2.67 3.75
C ARG A 60 -5.08 4.09 3.98
N THR A 61 -5.72 4.67 2.98
CA THR A 61 -6.15 6.07 2.96
C THR A 61 -7.48 6.18 2.24
N SER A 62 -8.23 7.26 2.47
CA SER A 62 -9.47 7.53 1.76
C SER A 62 -9.48 8.95 1.19
N GLU A 63 -9.98 9.11 -0.03
CA GLU A 63 -10.31 10.41 -0.61
C GLU A 63 -11.83 10.63 -0.52
N GLY A 64 -12.22 11.55 0.37
CA GLY A 64 -13.62 11.95 0.54
C GLY A 64 -14.08 13.00 -0.46
N SER A 65 -13.15 13.69 -1.12
CA SER A 65 -13.45 14.62 -2.21
C SER A 65 -13.55 13.87 -3.54
N MET A 66 -14.78 13.60 -3.98
CA MET A 66 -15.00 12.97 -5.29
C MET A 66 -14.41 13.80 -6.46
N VAL A 67 -14.27 15.12 -6.29
CA VAL A 67 -13.62 15.99 -7.28
C VAL A 67 -12.14 15.66 -7.39
N ASP A 68 -11.46 15.42 -6.26
CA ASP A 68 -10.06 15.04 -6.23
C ASP A 68 -9.86 13.58 -6.68
N ALA A 69 -10.73 12.67 -6.25
CA ALA A 69 -10.68 11.27 -6.69
C ALA A 69 -10.81 11.12 -8.22
N LEU A 70 -11.58 11.99 -8.89
CA LEU A 70 -11.75 11.98 -10.35
C LEU A 70 -10.52 12.54 -11.12
N LYS A 71 -9.53 13.09 -10.43
CA LYS A 71 -8.27 13.55 -11.05
C LYS A 71 -7.34 12.41 -11.45
N ILE A 72 -7.59 11.19 -10.96
CA ILE A 72 -6.81 10.02 -11.36
C ILE A 72 -6.77 9.90 -12.89
N GLU A 73 -5.59 9.62 -13.46
CA GLU A 73 -5.42 9.51 -14.91
C GLU A 73 -5.76 8.11 -15.39
N ASN A 74 -5.57 7.08 -14.55
CA ASN A 74 -5.94 5.70 -14.85
C ASN A 74 -7.41 5.57 -15.31
N PRO A 75 -7.68 5.22 -16.59
CA PRO A 75 -9.04 5.23 -17.13
C PRO A 75 -9.98 4.20 -16.50
N ALA A 76 -9.45 3.04 -16.07
CA ALA A 76 -10.26 1.99 -15.47
C ALA A 76 -10.75 2.40 -14.09
N ALA A 77 -9.85 2.91 -13.24
CA ALA A 77 -10.20 3.45 -11.94
C ALA A 77 -11.15 4.65 -12.08
N LYS A 78 -10.84 5.58 -12.99
CA LYS A 78 -11.68 6.76 -13.24
C LYS A 78 -13.11 6.40 -13.59
N LYS A 79 -13.32 5.38 -14.44
CA LYS A 79 -14.66 4.89 -14.79
C LYS A 79 -15.40 4.39 -13.55
N GLY A 80 -14.75 3.58 -12.72
CA GLY A 80 -15.33 3.08 -11.47
C GLY A 80 -15.71 4.19 -10.48
N ILE A 81 -14.85 5.20 -10.34
CA ILE A 81 -15.11 6.37 -9.49
C ILE A 81 -16.29 7.19 -10.02
N ILE A 82 -16.46 7.32 -11.34
CA ILE A 82 -17.65 7.94 -11.95
C ILE A 82 -18.92 7.15 -11.61
N GLU A 83 -18.86 5.82 -11.64
CA GLU A 83 -19.99 4.95 -11.28
C GLU A 83 -20.36 5.10 -9.80
N LEU A 84 -19.36 5.17 -8.91
CA LEU A 84 -19.58 5.49 -7.50
C LEU A 84 -20.27 6.85 -7.33
N ALA A 85 -19.77 7.90 -7.97
CA ALA A 85 -20.33 9.26 -7.88
C ALA A 85 -21.78 9.35 -8.37
N LYS A 86 -22.17 8.50 -9.34
CA LYS A 86 -23.54 8.45 -9.87
C LYS A 86 -24.49 7.62 -9.00
N SER A 87 -23.97 6.57 -8.38
CA SER A 87 -24.79 5.59 -7.63
C SER A 87 -25.00 5.97 -6.17
N VAL A 88 -24.07 6.74 -5.57
CA VAL A 88 -24.12 7.10 -4.16
C VAL A 88 -24.42 8.59 -3.99
N PRO A 89 -25.51 8.97 -3.30
CA PRO A 89 -25.82 10.36 -3.01
C PRO A 89 -24.71 11.03 -2.20
N LYS A 90 -24.42 12.30 -2.52
CA LYS A 90 -23.42 13.12 -1.80
C LYS A 90 -23.63 13.14 -0.27
N ALA A 91 -24.87 13.10 0.19
CA ALA A 91 -25.22 13.09 1.61
C ALA A 91 -24.69 11.86 2.38
N GLN A 92 -24.36 10.77 1.68
CA GLN A 92 -23.75 9.57 2.29
C GLN A 92 -22.23 9.67 2.42
N GLY A 93 -21.60 10.70 1.86
CA GLY A 93 -20.14 10.87 1.90
C GLY A 93 -19.40 9.76 1.15
N PRO A 94 -19.67 9.54 -0.16
CA PRO A 94 -18.92 8.57 -0.94
C PRO A 94 -17.43 8.90 -0.91
N ARG A 95 -16.59 7.87 -0.79
CA ARG A 95 -15.13 7.98 -0.76
C ARG A 95 -14.49 6.83 -1.51
N VAL A 96 -13.28 7.07 -1.99
CA VAL A 96 -12.44 6.07 -2.67
C VAL A 96 -11.30 5.71 -1.74
N GLN A 97 -11.01 4.42 -1.58
CA GLN A 97 -9.91 3.93 -0.76
C GLN A 97 -8.68 3.64 -1.63
N TYR A 98 -7.51 4.07 -1.17
CA TYR A 98 -6.23 3.73 -1.78
C TYR A 98 -5.36 2.95 -0.81
N GLU A 99 -4.56 2.04 -1.32
CA GLU A 99 -3.68 1.19 -0.51
C GLU A 99 -2.37 0.91 -1.23
N LEU A 100 -1.28 0.87 -0.47
CA LEU A 100 0.02 0.37 -0.90
C LEU A 100 0.57 -0.49 0.22
N LEU A 101 0.67 -1.78 -0.07
CA LEU A 101 1.04 -2.82 0.87
C LEU A 101 2.30 -3.55 0.40
N ALA A 102 3.05 -4.08 1.34
CA ALA A 102 4.16 -4.99 1.15
C ALA A 102 3.86 -6.28 1.92
N ASP A 103 3.70 -7.38 1.19
CA ASP A 103 3.66 -8.73 1.75
C ASP A 103 5.09 -9.27 1.73
N VAL A 104 5.74 -9.35 2.89
CA VAL A 104 7.16 -9.75 3.01
C VAL A 104 7.23 -11.23 3.37
N GLU A 105 7.45 -12.04 2.34
CA GLU A 105 7.67 -13.47 2.47
C GLU A 105 9.05 -13.75 3.08
N GLU A 106 10.08 -13.01 2.63
CA GLU A 106 11.45 -13.13 3.11
C GLU A 106 12.21 -11.82 2.95
N LEU A 107 12.99 -11.43 3.96
CA LEU A 107 13.82 -10.22 3.94
C LEU A 107 15.12 -10.42 4.71
N THR A 108 16.16 -10.88 4.01
CA THR A 108 17.51 -11.06 4.56
C THR A 108 18.53 -10.23 3.76
N VAL A 109 19.77 -10.14 4.24
CA VAL A 109 20.84 -9.41 3.53
C VAL A 109 21.21 -10.11 2.21
N ASP A 110 21.12 -11.43 2.17
CA ASP A 110 21.55 -12.24 1.02
C ASP A 110 20.44 -12.43 -0.01
N HIS A 111 19.17 -12.40 0.39
CA HIS A 111 18.04 -12.54 -0.54
C HIS A 111 16.72 -12.17 0.14
N GLY A 112 15.69 -11.99 -0.69
CA GLY A 112 14.34 -11.83 -0.18
C GLY A 112 13.30 -11.78 -1.29
N GLU A 113 12.04 -11.83 -0.85
CA GLU A 113 10.86 -11.77 -1.70
C GLU A 113 9.81 -10.90 -1.02
N ILE A 114 9.39 -9.85 -1.73
CA ILE A 114 8.36 -8.92 -1.30
C ILE A 114 7.33 -8.82 -2.42
N ILE A 115 6.06 -8.93 -2.06
CA ILE A 115 4.94 -8.73 -2.99
C ILE A 115 4.33 -7.36 -2.67
N PHE A 116 4.55 -6.39 -3.56
CA PHE A 116 3.90 -5.09 -3.46
C PHE A 116 2.50 -5.16 -4.04
N VAL A 117 1.54 -4.62 -3.30
CA VAL A 117 0.14 -4.58 -3.69
C VAL A 117 -0.33 -3.14 -3.63
N SER A 118 -0.68 -2.58 -4.79
CA SER A 118 -1.34 -1.28 -4.90
C SER A 118 -2.81 -1.48 -5.23
N SER A 119 -3.70 -0.72 -4.60
CA SER A 119 -5.13 -0.81 -4.91
C SER A 119 -5.85 0.53 -4.87
N ILE A 120 -6.86 0.65 -5.73
CA ILE A 120 -7.84 1.74 -5.77
C ILE A 120 -9.22 1.09 -5.70
N ASN A 121 -9.97 1.36 -4.64
CA ASN A 121 -11.24 0.71 -4.36
C ASN A 121 -12.36 1.74 -4.24
N TRP A 122 -13.36 1.64 -5.14
CA TRP A 122 -14.55 2.48 -5.17
C TRP A 122 -15.81 1.71 -4.72
N GLY A 123 -15.63 0.57 -4.06
CA GLY A 123 -16.67 -0.27 -3.49
C GLY A 123 -17.30 0.29 -2.21
N PHE A 124 -17.46 1.60 -2.07
CA PHE A 124 -18.14 2.19 -0.91
C PHE A 124 -19.58 1.65 -0.78
N PRO A 125 -20.07 1.37 0.45
CA PRO A 125 -19.46 1.70 1.74
C PRO A 125 -18.56 0.63 2.37
N ASP A 126 -18.61 -0.61 1.91
CA ASP A 126 -17.98 -1.76 2.57
C ASP A 126 -16.60 -2.11 2.03
N PHE A 127 -16.29 -1.77 0.78
CA PHE A 127 -15.02 -2.00 0.09
C PHE A 127 -14.66 -3.49 -0.08
N GLU A 128 -15.63 -4.39 0.12
CA GLU A 128 -15.46 -5.85 0.01
C GLU A 128 -15.63 -6.35 -1.45
N ASP A 129 -16.33 -5.58 -2.28
CA ASP A 129 -16.60 -5.95 -3.68
C ASP A 129 -15.34 -5.80 -4.55
N LYS A 130 -14.67 -6.94 -4.78
CA LYS A 130 -13.47 -7.05 -5.63
C LYS A 130 -13.70 -6.61 -7.08
N SER A 131 -14.95 -6.55 -7.56
CA SER A 131 -15.25 -6.04 -8.90
C SER A 131 -15.18 -4.50 -8.97
N LYS A 132 -15.23 -3.83 -7.81
CA LYS A 132 -15.12 -2.37 -7.66
C LYS A 132 -13.74 -1.93 -7.19
N GLN A 133 -12.72 -2.67 -7.61
CA GLN A 133 -11.33 -2.41 -7.28
C GLN A 133 -10.45 -2.57 -8.50
N LEU A 134 -9.50 -1.65 -8.65
CA LEU A 134 -8.32 -1.84 -9.48
C LEU A 134 -7.16 -2.23 -8.57
N LYS A 135 -6.53 -3.37 -8.86
CA LYS A 135 -5.40 -3.89 -8.08
C LYS A 135 -4.22 -4.16 -9.00
N LYS A 136 -3.02 -3.78 -8.56
CA LYS A 136 -1.76 -4.15 -9.18
C LYS A 136 -0.87 -4.85 -8.17
N THR A 137 -0.26 -5.95 -8.60
CA THR A 137 0.68 -6.73 -7.81
C THR A 137 2.02 -6.75 -8.51
N VAL A 138 3.10 -6.47 -7.79
CA VAL A 138 4.48 -6.53 -8.30
C VAL A 138 5.30 -7.37 -7.34
N THR A 139 5.84 -8.47 -7.82
CA THR A 139 6.78 -9.30 -7.05
C THR A 139 8.19 -8.75 -7.21
N PHE A 140 8.86 -8.50 -6.09
CA PHE A 140 10.25 -8.10 -6.02
C PHE A 140 11.06 -9.19 -5.34
N LYS A 141 11.95 -9.82 -6.12
CA LYS A 141 12.95 -10.77 -5.60
C LYS A 141 14.33 -10.17 -5.79
N TYR A 142 15.20 -10.33 -4.80
CA TYR A 142 16.59 -9.89 -4.87
C TYR A 142 17.54 -10.98 -4.37
N GLN A 143 18.79 -10.93 -4.82
CA GLN A 143 19.84 -11.91 -4.50
C GLN A 143 21.03 -11.30 -3.75
N ASP A 144 20.99 -10.00 -3.46
CA ASP A 144 21.91 -9.34 -2.54
C ASP A 144 21.37 -7.95 -2.11
N LEU A 145 22.01 -7.38 -1.09
CA LEU A 145 21.69 -6.06 -0.55
C LEU A 145 21.84 -4.91 -1.58
N ALA A 146 22.77 -5.04 -2.53
CA ALA A 146 23.00 -3.98 -3.52
C ALA A 146 21.84 -3.91 -4.52
N GLN A 147 21.36 -5.07 -4.97
CA GLN A 147 20.16 -5.21 -5.77
C GLN A 147 18.94 -4.67 -5.02
N PHE A 148 18.77 -5.05 -3.75
CA PHE A 148 17.67 -4.56 -2.91
C PHE A 148 17.60 -3.03 -2.92
N ARG A 149 18.70 -2.35 -2.57
CA ARG A 149 18.78 -0.88 -2.51
C ARG A 149 18.56 -0.20 -3.87
N LYS A 150 19.00 -0.83 -4.96
CA LYS A 150 18.88 -0.27 -6.31
C LYS A 150 17.47 -0.42 -6.88
N GLU A 151 16.82 -1.55 -6.62
CA GLU A 151 15.60 -1.95 -7.33
C GLU A 151 14.33 -1.72 -6.53
N LEU A 152 14.40 -1.59 -5.19
CA LEU A 152 13.23 -1.39 -4.33
C LEU A 152 12.35 -0.23 -4.82
N ALA A 153 12.94 0.95 -4.99
CA ALA A 153 12.21 2.13 -5.44
C ALA A 153 11.63 1.95 -6.85
N LEU A 154 12.35 1.25 -7.75
CA LEU A 154 11.86 0.97 -9.10
C LEU A 154 10.63 0.06 -9.07
N LYS A 155 10.62 -0.93 -8.17
CA LYS A 155 9.49 -1.86 -8.00
C LYS A 155 8.30 -1.23 -7.30
N LEU A 156 8.54 -0.33 -6.35
CA LEU A 156 7.48 0.49 -5.75
C LEU A 156 6.86 1.46 -6.77
N GLU A 157 7.68 2.09 -7.61
CA GLU A 157 7.21 2.94 -8.72
C GLU A 157 6.38 2.13 -9.73
N GLU A 158 6.83 0.91 -10.06
CA GLU A 158 6.06 -0.01 -10.89
C GLU A 158 4.70 -0.34 -10.22
N ALA A 159 4.67 -0.64 -8.92
CA ALA A 159 3.42 -0.93 -8.20
C ALA A 159 2.46 0.27 -8.18
N CYS A 160 3.00 1.46 -7.92
CA CYS A 160 2.25 2.72 -7.81
C CYS A 160 1.75 3.28 -9.14
N SER A 161 2.15 2.70 -10.28
CA SER A 161 1.78 3.21 -11.60
C SER A 161 0.26 3.23 -11.89
N ILE A 162 -0.57 2.66 -11.01
CA ILE A 162 -2.04 2.72 -11.14
C ILE A 162 -2.62 4.04 -10.60
N PHE A 163 -1.87 4.77 -9.77
CA PHE A 163 -2.28 6.05 -9.19
C PHE A 163 -1.97 7.25 -10.11
N LEU A 164 -1.12 7.02 -11.12
CA LEU A 164 -0.89 7.91 -12.24
C LEU A 164 -2.06 7.73 -13.22
#